data_AF-A0A838VAM1-F1
#
_entry.id   AF-A0A838VAM1-F1
#
_cell.length_a   1.000
_cell.length_b   1.000
_cell.length_c   1.000
_cell.angle_alpha   90.00
_cell.angle_beta   90.00
_cell.angle_gamma   90.00
#
_symmetry.space_group_name_H-M   'P 1'
#
loop_
_entity.id
_entity.type
_entity.pdbx_description
1 polymer ?
#
loop_
_entity_poly.entity_id
_entity_poly.type
_entity_poly.pdbx_seq_one_letter_code
_entity_poly.pdbx_strand_id
1 'polypeptide(L)'
;VAGGAPLVLAGEDPEGFSAGSRQFDSDITAGRYPRAALGLGGEDLIAVVCEGRADDEAGLTIAELASGMAGLGAERAINLDGGGSASLVVGGELRNTPREEHGRELVGGRAIVTALRFVAL
;
A
#
# COMPACT_ATOMS: atom_id res chain seq x y z
N VAL A 1 -6.89 8.67 0.75
CA VAL A 1 -8.39 8.78 0.71
C VAL A 1 -8.81 9.80 1.74
N ALA A 2 -9.76 10.67 1.42
CA ALA A 2 -10.37 11.58 2.40
C ALA A 2 -11.85 11.76 2.09
N GLY A 3 -12.68 11.76 3.15
CA GLY A 3 -14.13 11.83 3.00
C GLY A 3 -14.72 10.67 2.19
N GLY A 4 -14.06 9.50 2.19
CA GLY A 4 -14.48 8.34 1.40
C GLY A 4 -14.18 8.43 -0.10
N ALA A 5 -13.47 9.48 -0.54
CA ALA A 5 -13.10 9.66 -1.94
C ALA A 5 -11.59 9.49 -2.17
N PRO A 6 -11.18 8.90 -3.31
CA PRO A 6 -9.79 8.93 -3.75
C PRO A 6 -9.32 10.38 -3.92
N LEU A 7 -8.21 10.73 -3.27
CA LEU A 7 -7.58 12.06 -3.42
C LEU A 7 -6.59 12.10 -4.58
N VAL A 8 -6.10 10.94 -5.01
CA VAL A 8 -5.19 10.82 -6.15
C VAL A 8 -6.03 10.45 -7.36
N LEU A 9 -6.31 11.46 -8.18
CA LEU A 9 -6.89 11.29 -9.52
C LEU A 9 -5.74 11.43 -10.51
N ALA A 10 -5.77 10.71 -11.64
CA ALA A 10 -4.67 10.72 -12.59
C ALA A 10 -4.30 12.16 -13.02
N GLY A 11 -3.17 12.66 -12.53
CA GLY A 11 -2.66 14.01 -12.80
C GLY A 11 -3.02 15.10 -11.79
N GLU A 12 -3.86 14.84 -10.78
CA GLU A 12 -4.24 15.81 -9.75
C GLU A 12 -3.92 15.29 -8.35
N ASP A 13 -3.17 16.10 -7.59
CA ASP A 13 -2.79 15.83 -6.20
C ASP A 13 -3.03 17.08 -5.34
N PRO A 14 -4.29 17.29 -4.92
CA PRO A 14 -4.71 18.50 -4.22
C PRO A 14 -4.11 18.62 -2.80
N GLU A 15 -3.58 17.55 -2.22
CA GLU A 15 -2.94 17.57 -0.89
C GLU A 15 -1.41 17.69 -0.95
N GLY A 16 -0.83 17.74 -2.15
CA GLY A 16 0.58 18.05 -2.33
C GLY A 16 1.53 16.91 -1.98
N PHE A 17 1.08 15.65 -1.99
CA PHE A 17 2.00 14.50 -1.89
C PHE A 17 3.05 14.53 -3.02
N SER A 18 2.66 15.09 -4.18
CA SER A 18 3.44 15.34 -5.38
C SER A 18 4.48 16.44 -5.19
N ALA A 19 4.29 17.35 -4.22
CA ALA A 19 5.32 18.33 -3.86
C ALA A 19 6.54 17.65 -3.21
N GLY A 20 6.32 16.53 -2.50
CA GLY A 20 7.35 15.65 -1.94
C GLY A 20 7.73 14.46 -2.83
N SER A 21 7.01 14.20 -3.92
CA SER A 21 7.26 13.04 -4.81
C SER A 21 8.67 12.98 -5.37
N ARG A 22 9.38 14.11 -5.48
CA ARG A 22 10.80 14.17 -5.87
C ARG A 22 11.78 13.66 -4.81
N GLN A 23 11.35 13.50 -3.56
CA GLN A 23 12.13 12.87 -2.49
C GLN A 23 12.03 11.34 -2.52
N PHE A 24 11.04 10.84 -3.26
CA PHE A 24 10.88 9.45 -3.61
C PHE A 24 11.39 9.29 -5.04
N ASP A 25 11.97 8.13 -5.37
CA ASP A 25 12.44 7.92 -6.74
C ASP A 25 11.24 8.07 -7.69
N SER A 26 11.35 8.91 -8.72
CA SER A 26 10.22 9.30 -9.58
C SER A 26 9.49 8.09 -10.22
N ASP A 27 10.15 6.94 -10.27
CA ASP A 27 9.66 5.70 -10.87
C ASP A 27 8.69 4.89 -9.98
N ILE A 28 8.66 5.09 -8.64
CA ILE A 28 7.80 4.29 -7.74
C ILE A 28 6.34 4.76 -7.64
N THR A 29 6.04 5.98 -8.09
CA THR A 29 4.67 6.53 -8.08
C THR A 29 3.94 6.33 -9.41
N ALA A 30 4.67 6.28 -10.53
CA ALA A 30 4.10 6.15 -11.88
C ALA A 30 3.79 4.71 -12.31
N GLY A 31 4.28 3.70 -11.58
CA GLY A 31 4.13 2.28 -11.91
C GLY A 31 3.17 1.50 -11.02
N ARG A 32 2.91 0.25 -11.45
CA ARG A 32 2.25 -0.77 -10.62
C ARG A 32 3.30 -1.47 -9.77
N TYR A 33 3.04 -1.54 -8.47
CA TYR A 33 3.94 -2.15 -7.50
C TYR A 33 3.13 -2.88 -6.43
N PRO A 34 3.77 -3.78 -5.67
CA PRO A 34 3.23 -4.18 -4.38
C PRO A 34 2.98 -2.93 -3.53
N ARG A 35 1.83 -2.86 -2.85
CA ARG A 35 1.44 -1.70 -2.04
C ARG A 35 1.04 -2.13 -0.64
N ALA A 36 1.19 -1.23 0.32
CA ALA A 36 0.59 -1.35 1.63
C ALA A 36 -0.15 -0.06 1.99
N ALA A 37 -1.28 -0.17 2.68
CA ALA A 37 -2.07 0.98 3.10
C ALA A 37 -2.76 0.73 4.43
N LEU A 38 -3.07 1.83 5.12
CA LEU A 38 -3.95 1.85 6.28
C LEU A 38 -5.06 2.86 6.07
N GLY A 39 -6.26 2.48 6.46
CA GLY A 39 -7.43 3.34 6.41
C GLY A 39 -8.32 3.19 7.64
N LEU A 40 -9.17 4.18 7.84
CA LEU A 40 -10.20 4.23 8.86
C LEU A 40 -11.54 4.44 8.16
N GLY A 41 -12.56 3.69 8.57
CA GLY A 41 -13.95 3.86 8.13
C GLY A 41 -14.90 3.40 9.22
N GLY A 42 -15.85 4.23 9.63
CA GLY A 42 -16.66 3.94 10.84
C GLY A 42 -15.79 3.67 12.07
N GLU A 43 -15.98 2.50 12.70
CA GLU A 43 -15.16 2.01 13.83
C GLU A 43 -14.03 1.06 13.39
N ASP A 44 -13.90 0.81 12.08
CA ASP A 44 -12.98 -0.17 11.54
C ASP A 44 -11.64 0.45 11.15
N LEU A 45 -10.58 -0.28 11.47
CA LEU A 45 -9.26 -0.10 10.88
C LEU A 45 -9.10 -1.08 9.71
N ILE A 46 -8.81 -0.54 8.53
CA ILE A 46 -8.61 -1.30 7.30
C ILE A 46 -7.11 -1.33 7.00
N ALA A 47 -6.50 -2.52 7.05
CA ALA A 47 -5.12 -2.74 6.63
C ALA A 47 -5.10 -3.55 5.33
N VAL A 48 -4.42 -3.02 4.32
CA VAL A 48 -4.33 -3.65 2.99
C VAL A 48 -2.88 -3.85 2.63
N VAL A 49 -2.58 -5.03 2.09
CA VAL A 49 -1.39 -5.30 1.31
C VAL A 49 -1.82 -5.82 -0.06
N CYS A 50 -1.11 -5.41 -1.10
CA CYS A 50 -1.32 -5.88 -2.46
C CYS A 50 -0.02 -6.44 -3.00
N GLU A 51 -0.11 -7.60 -3.65
CA GLU A 51 1.00 -8.24 -4.36
C GLU A 51 1.43 -7.45 -5.59
N GLY A 52 2.58 -7.81 -6.15
CA GLY A 52 3.09 -7.21 -7.37
C GLY A 52 4.38 -7.90 -7.82
N ARG A 53 4.85 -7.56 -9.03
CA ARG A 53 6.09 -8.10 -9.61
C ARG A 53 5.99 -9.60 -9.90
N ALA A 54 4.83 -10.08 -10.34
CA ALA A 54 4.66 -11.40 -10.96
C ALA A 54 3.87 -11.28 -12.26
N ASP A 55 3.89 -12.31 -13.11
CA ASP A 55 3.23 -12.30 -14.42
C ASP A 55 1.70 -12.16 -14.30
N ASP A 56 1.12 -12.72 -13.24
CA ASP A 56 -0.29 -12.67 -12.88
C ASP A 56 -0.60 -11.63 -11.78
N GLU A 57 0.43 -11.05 -11.15
CA GLU A 57 0.31 -10.05 -10.08
C GLU A 57 1.13 -8.81 -10.44
N ALA A 58 0.56 -7.91 -11.25
CA ALA A 58 1.23 -6.67 -11.63
C ALA A 58 1.33 -5.65 -10.46
N GLY A 59 0.43 -5.75 -9.50
CA GLY A 59 0.24 -4.77 -8.41
C GLY A 59 -0.58 -3.56 -8.80
N LEU A 60 -0.57 -2.55 -7.93
CA LEU A 60 -1.45 -1.39 -8.05
C LEU A 60 -0.68 -0.10 -8.28
N THR A 61 -1.27 0.75 -9.11
CA THR A 61 -0.98 2.18 -9.08
C THR A 61 -1.50 2.79 -7.77
N ILE A 62 -0.99 3.96 -7.39
CA ILE A 62 -1.47 4.66 -6.19
C ILE A 62 -2.96 5.03 -6.33
N ALA A 63 -3.41 5.39 -7.53
CA ALA A 63 -4.82 5.73 -7.79
C ALA A 63 -5.75 4.51 -7.63
N GLU A 64 -5.33 3.34 -8.08
CA GLU A 64 -6.10 2.10 -7.88
C GLU A 64 -6.11 1.66 -6.42
N LEU A 65 -4.99 1.81 -5.70
CA LEU A 65 -4.96 1.58 -4.25
C LEU A 65 -5.94 2.52 -3.54
N ALA A 66 -5.94 3.81 -3.87
CA ALA A 66 -6.86 4.78 -3.28
C ALA A 66 -8.33 4.43 -3.59
N SER A 67 -8.62 4.04 -4.82
CA SER A 67 -9.95 3.59 -5.24
C SER A 67 -10.38 2.30 -4.51
N GLY A 68 -9.47 1.34 -4.37
CA GLY A 68 -9.70 0.11 -3.61
C GLY A 68 -9.96 0.37 -2.13
N MET A 69 -9.17 1.22 -1.48
CA MET A 69 -9.37 1.61 -0.09
C MET A 69 -10.73 2.29 0.13
N ALA A 70 -11.13 3.20 -0.76
CA ALA A 70 -12.45 3.83 -0.72
C ALA A 70 -13.58 2.79 -0.93
N GLY A 71 -13.41 1.86 -1.88
CA GLY A 71 -14.36 0.77 -2.12
C GLY A 71 -14.49 -0.22 -0.96
N LEU A 72 -13.44 -0.37 -0.14
CA LEU A 72 -13.45 -1.13 1.10
C LEU A 72 -14.09 -0.38 2.28
N GLY A 73 -14.55 0.86 2.07
CA GLY A 73 -15.22 1.68 3.09
C GLY A 73 -14.29 2.61 3.87
N ALA A 74 -13.02 2.77 3.47
CA ALA A 74 -12.14 3.73 4.13
C ALA A 74 -12.62 5.17 3.86
N GLU A 75 -12.91 5.92 4.92
CA GLU A 75 -13.19 7.35 4.86
C GLU A 75 -11.91 8.17 4.78
N ARG A 76 -10.86 7.70 5.47
CA ARG A 76 -9.51 8.27 5.44
C ARG A 76 -8.52 7.15 5.24
N ALA A 77 -7.50 7.35 4.41
CA ALA A 77 -6.44 6.35 4.22
C ALA A 77 -5.13 6.97 3.77
N ILE A 78 -4.03 6.35 4.23
CA ILE A 78 -2.65 6.66 3.89
C ILE A 78 -2.01 5.48 3.15
N ASN A 79 -1.16 5.78 2.18
CA ASN A 79 -0.25 4.79 1.59
C ASN A 79 0.97 4.63 2.52
N LEU A 80 1.44 3.40 2.69
CA LEU A 80 2.65 3.06 3.43
C LEU A 80 3.80 2.71 2.47
N ASP A 81 4.97 2.40 3.04
CA ASP A 81 6.06 1.83 2.26
C ASP A 81 5.63 0.51 1.60
N GLY A 82 6.00 0.34 0.33
CA GLY A 82 5.52 -0.73 -0.54
C GLY A 82 6.67 -1.48 -1.19
N GLY A 83 6.42 -2.10 -2.34
CA GLY A 83 7.43 -2.91 -3.02
C GLY A 83 7.87 -4.10 -2.16
N GLY A 84 9.18 -4.37 -2.10
CA GLY A 84 9.71 -5.55 -1.40
C GLY A 84 9.53 -5.50 0.13
N SER A 85 9.18 -4.36 0.72
CA SER A 85 8.88 -4.24 2.16
C SER A 85 7.41 -4.48 2.50
N ALA A 86 6.51 -4.49 1.51
CA ALA A 86 5.07 -4.68 1.71
C ALA A 86 4.82 -6.05 2.38
N SER A 87 4.41 -6.01 3.64
CA SER A 87 4.22 -7.21 4.46
C SER A 87 3.02 -7.05 5.39
N LEU A 88 2.12 -8.04 5.40
CA LEU A 88 1.00 -8.12 6.35
C LEU A 88 1.14 -9.40 7.17
N VAL A 89 1.21 -9.25 8.49
CA VAL A 89 1.33 -10.38 9.42
C VAL A 89 0.06 -10.47 10.28
N VAL A 90 -0.59 -11.62 10.27
CA VAL A 90 -1.81 -11.88 11.07
C VAL A 90 -1.64 -13.19 11.80
N GLY A 91 -1.74 -13.15 13.14
CA GLY A 91 -1.56 -14.34 13.99
C GLY A 91 -0.12 -14.88 14.01
N GLY A 92 0.87 -14.04 13.71
CA GLY A 92 2.29 -14.46 13.62
C GLY A 92 2.70 -15.03 12.26
N GLU A 93 1.79 -15.08 11.29
CA GLU A 93 2.05 -15.57 9.95
C GLU A 93 2.00 -14.46 8.92
N LEU A 94 2.98 -14.45 8.01
CA LEU A 94 2.97 -13.59 6.82
C LEU A 94 1.84 -14.03 5.88
N ARG A 95 1.01 -13.07 5.46
CA ARG A 95 -0.22 -13.33 4.67
C ARG A 95 -0.09 -13.04 3.19
N ASN A 96 0.99 -12.38 2.79
CA ASN A 96 1.29 -12.05 1.41
C ASN A 96 2.62 -12.71 0.98
N THR A 97 2.99 -12.56 -0.29
CA THR A 97 4.13 -13.17 -0.98
C THR A 97 5.07 -12.05 -1.45
N PRO A 98 5.90 -11.47 -0.56
CA PRO A 98 6.69 -10.29 -0.88
C PRO A 98 7.69 -10.58 -1.99
N ARG A 99 7.85 -9.62 -2.92
CA ARG A 99 8.80 -9.73 -4.03
C ARG A 99 9.60 -8.44 -4.16
N GLU A 100 10.92 -8.53 -4.08
CA GLU A 100 11.81 -7.40 -4.36
C GLU A 100 12.02 -7.21 -5.87
N GLU A 101 12.04 -8.31 -6.61
CA GLU A 101 12.27 -8.37 -8.05
C GLU A 101 11.21 -9.23 -8.74
N HIS A 102 11.06 -9.06 -10.06
CA HIS A 102 10.05 -9.79 -10.84
C HIS A 102 10.21 -11.31 -10.75
N GLY A 103 9.14 -11.99 -10.34
CA GLY A 103 9.08 -13.44 -10.20
C GLY A 103 9.92 -14.02 -9.06
N ARG A 104 10.58 -13.19 -8.23
CA ARG A 104 11.43 -13.65 -7.12
C ARG A 104 10.80 -13.35 -5.76
N GLU A 105 10.26 -14.39 -5.14
CA GLU A 105 9.75 -14.36 -3.77
C GLU A 105 10.86 -14.15 -2.75
N LEU A 106 10.61 -13.27 -1.79
CA LEU A 106 11.35 -13.16 -0.54
C LEU A 106 10.68 -14.04 0.51
N VAL A 107 11.13 -15.28 0.61
CA VAL A 107 10.60 -16.24 1.58
C VAL A 107 10.80 -15.70 3.00
N GLY A 108 9.71 -15.52 3.74
CA GLY A 108 9.71 -14.92 5.08
C GLY A 108 9.72 -13.39 5.11
N GLY A 109 9.69 -12.74 3.94
CA GLY A 109 9.67 -11.29 3.79
C GLY A 109 11.02 -10.62 3.98
N ARG A 110 11.01 -9.29 3.94
CA ARG A 110 12.19 -8.44 4.09
C ARG A 110 12.34 -8.01 5.55
N ALA A 111 13.59 -7.95 6.05
CA ALA A 111 13.85 -7.27 7.31
C ALA A 111 13.52 -5.77 7.20
N ILE A 112 12.67 -5.27 8.09
CA ILE A 112 12.24 -3.87 8.13
C ILE A 112 12.68 -3.20 9.43
N VAL A 113 12.87 -1.88 9.38
CA VAL A 113 13.33 -1.08 10.53
C VAL A 113 12.16 -0.69 11.44
N THR A 114 10.96 -0.55 10.88
CA THR A 114 9.76 -0.11 11.58
C THR A 114 8.57 -1.00 11.21
N ALA A 115 7.62 -1.16 12.13
CA ALA A 115 6.39 -1.91 11.91
C ALA A 115 5.23 -1.25 12.67
N LEU A 116 4.02 -1.36 12.12
CA LEU A 116 2.78 -1.02 12.81
C LEU A 116 2.15 -2.30 13.31
N ARG A 117 1.98 -2.42 14.63
CA ARG A 117 1.37 -3.59 15.27
C ARG A 117 0.11 -3.15 16.00
N PHE A 118 -1.00 -3.81 15.67
CA PHE A 118 -2.28 -3.64 16.34
C PHE A 118 -2.43 -4.71 17.42
N VAL A 119 -2.76 -4.28 18.64
CA VAL A 119 -3.03 -5.16 19.77
C VAL A 119 -4.43 -4.87 20.26
N ALA A 120 -5.25 -5.91 20.40
CA ALA A 120 -6.47 -5.80 21.20
C ALA A 120 -6.06 -5.56 22.65
N LEU A 121 -6.66 -4.55 23.27
CA LEU A 121 -6.49 -4.24 24.69
C LEU A 121 -7.37 -5.15 25.55
#